data_AF-A0A7N2M1U4-F1
#
_entry.id   AF-A0A7N2M1U4-F1
#
_cell.length_a   1.000
_cell.length_b   1.000
_cell.length_c   1.000
_cell.angle_alpha   90.00
_cell.angle_beta   90.00
_cell.angle_gamma   90.00
#
_symmetry.space_group_name_H-M   'P 1'
#
loop_
_entity.id
_entity.type
_entity.pdbx_description
1 polymer ?
#
loop_
_entity_poly.entity_id
_entity_poly.type
_entity_poly.pdbx_seq_one_letter_code
_entity_poly.pdbx_strand_id
1 'polypeptide(L)'
;MRAQKNVGPSRVTIVIIKKDLIGNDGIYMCGLAFEDLLDQGGLVEVEKKNKKKAEILYNAYDGSNGFYRCPVEKSVRSLMNVPFTLEKSGLEIEFIKEAAKENMVQLKQHKSVGGMRASIYNAKPLTGVEKSVAFMKDF
;
A
#
# COMPACT_ATOMS: atom_id res chain seq x y z
N MET A 1 -3.06 -11.67 21.37
CA MET A 1 -3.82 -10.98 22.45
C MET A 1 -3.13 -11.27 23.79
N ARG A 2 -2.95 -10.29 24.69
CA ARG A 2 -2.38 -10.57 26.04
C ARG A 2 -3.38 -11.42 26.84
N ALA A 3 -2.97 -12.60 27.30
CA ALA A 3 -3.87 -13.57 27.93
C ALA A 3 -4.54 -13.02 29.20
N GLN A 4 -3.82 -12.17 29.95
CA GLN A 4 -4.27 -11.47 31.16
C GLN A 4 -5.52 -10.60 31.04
N LYS A 5 -6.02 -10.37 29.82
CA LYS A 5 -7.23 -9.58 29.62
C LYS A 5 -8.49 -10.42 29.52
N ASN A 6 -8.40 -11.69 29.08
CA ASN A 6 -9.60 -12.50 28.80
C ASN A 6 -9.45 -14.02 29.08
N VAL A 7 -8.23 -14.60 29.15
CA VAL A 7 -8.03 -16.06 28.97
C VAL A 7 -6.80 -16.67 29.68
N GLY A 8 -6.07 -15.96 30.56
CA GLY A 8 -4.92 -16.53 31.30
C GLY A 8 -4.12 -15.52 32.14
N PRO A 9 -3.05 -15.93 32.83
CA PRO A 9 -2.26 -15.04 33.70
C PRO A 9 -1.39 -14.03 32.92
N SER A 10 -0.88 -13.02 33.63
CA SER A 10 0.09 -12.06 33.08
C SER A 10 1.39 -12.74 32.63
N ARG A 11 2.04 -12.18 31.60
CA ARG A 11 3.23 -12.71 30.90
C ARG A 11 2.96 -13.84 29.88
N VAL A 12 1.70 -14.15 29.58
CA VAL A 12 1.34 -15.06 28.48
C VAL A 12 0.76 -14.28 27.30
N THR A 13 1.37 -14.44 26.12
CA THR A 13 0.90 -13.88 24.86
C THR A 13 0.38 -15.00 23.97
N ILE A 14 -0.91 -14.94 23.61
CA ILE A 14 -1.50 -15.91 22.68
C ILE A 14 -1.22 -15.44 21.26
N VAL A 15 -0.52 -16.28 20.52
CA VAL A 15 -0.24 -16.16 19.08
C VAL A 15 -1.03 -17.25 18.37
N ILE A 16 -1.85 -16.87 17.40
CA ILE A 16 -2.61 -17.81 16.56
C ILE A 16 -1.80 -18.03 15.28
N ILE A 17 -1.14 -19.19 15.18
CA ILE A 17 -0.41 -19.62 13.98
C ILE A 17 -1.05 -20.89 13.46
N LYS A 18 -1.22 -20.97 12.15
CA LYS A 18 -1.67 -22.20 11.48
C LYS A 18 -0.58 -23.27 11.62
N LYS A 19 -0.94 -24.44 12.15
CA LYS A 19 0.00 -25.48 12.62
C LYS A 19 0.99 -25.96 11.53
N ASP A 20 0.58 -25.87 10.26
CA ASP A 20 1.35 -26.22 9.06
C ASP A 20 2.47 -25.23 8.72
N LEU A 21 2.50 -24.05 9.33
CA LEU A 21 3.54 -23.06 9.11
C LEU A 21 4.76 -23.29 10.04
N ILE A 22 4.57 -23.99 11.17
CA ILE A 22 5.61 -24.19 12.21
C ILE A 22 6.81 -24.98 11.63
N GLY A 23 8.00 -24.38 11.66
CA GLY A 23 9.25 -25.02 11.20
C GLY A 23 9.65 -24.73 9.74
N ASN A 24 8.99 -23.78 9.07
CA ASN A 24 9.30 -23.38 7.69
C ASN A 24 10.01 -22.01 7.67
N ASP A 25 10.95 -21.81 6.74
CA ASP A 25 11.72 -20.55 6.56
C ASP A 25 10.81 -19.31 6.39
N GLY A 26 9.60 -19.50 5.86
CA GLY A 26 8.59 -18.43 5.76
C GLY A 26 8.15 -17.86 7.10
N ILE A 27 8.13 -18.66 8.18
CA ILE A 27 7.80 -18.14 9.53
C ILE A 27 8.85 -17.19 10.04
N TYR A 28 10.14 -17.48 9.79
CA TYR A 28 11.21 -16.61 10.24
C TYR A 28 11.08 -15.21 9.62
N MET A 29 10.82 -15.14 8.31
CA MET A 29 10.59 -13.88 7.61
C MET A 29 9.32 -13.15 8.10
N CYS A 30 8.24 -13.88 8.39
CA CYS A 30 7.06 -13.29 9.04
C CYS A 30 7.38 -12.73 10.43
N GLY A 31 8.20 -13.45 11.22
CA GLY A 31 8.67 -13.01 12.53
C GLY A 31 9.39 -11.66 12.45
N LEU A 32 10.37 -11.54 11.56
CA LEU A 32 11.08 -10.28 11.32
C LEU A 32 10.14 -9.15 10.90
N ALA A 33 9.17 -9.43 10.02
CA ALA A 33 8.18 -8.43 9.62
C ALA A 33 7.28 -8.00 10.79
N PHE A 34 6.94 -8.90 11.71
CA PHE A 34 6.16 -8.56 12.90
C PHE A 34 6.97 -7.75 13.91
N GLU A 35 8.24 -8.07 14.09
CA GLU A 35 9.16 -7.30 14.94
C GLU A 35 9.29 -5.86 14.43
N ASP A 36 9.55 -5.67 13.13
CA ASP A 36 9.59 -4.33 12.51
C ASP A 36 8.28 -3.55 12.70
N LEU A 37 7.12 -4.20 12.53
CA LEU A 37 5.82 -3.54 12.77
C LEU A 37 5.65 -3.09 14.22
N LEU A 38 6.17 -3.86 15.19
CA LEU A 38 6.14 -3.48 16.61
C LEU A 38 7.09 -2.32 16.89
N ASP A 39 8.30 -2.36 16.34
CA ASP A 39 9.31 -1.29 16.48
C ASP A 39 8.83 0.04 15.88
N GLN A 40 8.02 -0.04 14.82
CA GLN A 40 7.37 1.12 14.23
C GLN A 40 6.23 1.73 15.07
N GLY A 41 5.92 1.18 16.25
CA GLY A 41 4.84 1.63 17.13
C GLY A 41 3.54 0.82 16.98
N GLY A 42 3.59 -0.32 16.28
CA GLY A 42 2.44 -1.20 16.08
C GLY A 42 1.44 -0.72 15.02
N LEU A 43 0.32 -1.45 14.94
CA LEU A 43 -0.64 -1.30 13.83
C LEU A 43 -1.28 0.09 13.74
N VAL A 44 -1.47 0.79 14.86
CA VAL A 44 -2.06 2.15 14.87
C VAL A 44 -1.15 3.15 14.16
N GLU A 45 0.16 3.10 14.42
CA GLU A 45 1.11 3.99 13.75
C GLU A 45 1.31 3.61 12.28
N VAL A 46 1.33 2.31 11.97
CA VAL A 46 1.38 1.81 10.59
C VAL A 46 0.14 2.25 9.79
N GLU A 47 -1.05 2.21 10.41
CA GLU A 47 -2.28 2.70 9.79
C GLU A 47 -2.21 4.20 9.49
N LYS A 48 -1.75 5.03 10.44
CA LYS A 48 -1.54 6.47 10.23
C LYS A 48 -0.60 6.75 9.06
N LYS A 49 0.53 6.03 8.98
CA LYS A 49 1.48 6.15 7.87
C LYS A 49 0.84 5.76 6.53
N ASN A 50 0.08 4.67 6.50
CA ASN A 50 -0.60 4.22 5.28
C ASN A 50 -1.71 5.18 4.84
N LYS A 51 -2.48 5.73 5.78
CA LYS A 51 -3.46 6.81 5.51
C LYS A 51 -2.79 8.00 4.85
N LYS A 52 -1.68 8.50 5.43
CA LYS A 52 -0.93 9.63 4.86
C LYS A 52 -0.42 9.35 3.44
N LYS A 53 0.14 8.15 3.19
CA LYS A 53 0.58 7.74 1.85
C LYS A 53 -0.57 7.72 0.84
N ALA A 54 -1.69 7.11 1.20
CA ALA A 54 -2.85 7.00 0.32
C ALA A 54 -3.45 8.38 0.03
N GLU A 55 -3.58 9.23 1.04
CA GLU A 55 -4.09 10.59 0.92
C GLU A 55 -3.28 11.44 -0.08
N ILE A 56 -1.94 11.36 -0.02
CA ILE A 56 -1.08 12.08 -0.97
C ILE A 56 -1.38 11.71 -2.43
N LEU A 57 -1.54 10.41 -2.73
CA LEU A 57 -1.89 9.95 -4.08
C LEU A 57 -3.31 10.35 -4.47
N TYR A 58 -4.29 10.13 -3.60
CA TYR A 58 -5.68 10.46 -3.91
C TYR A 58 -5.90 11.96 -4.09
N ASN A 59 -5.20 12.81 -3.33
CA ASN A 59 -5.22 14.25 -3.51
C ASN A 59 -4.60 14.66 -4.85
N ALA A 60 -3.52 13.98 -5.29
CA ALA A 60 -2.97 14.19 -6.62
C ALA A 60 -3.99 13.85 -7.72
N TYR A 61 -4.79 12.79 -7.54
CA TYR A 61 -5.79 12.39 -8.53
C TYR A 61 -6.97 13.37 -8.55
N ASP A 62 -7.55 13.63 -7.38
CA ASP A 62 -8.71 14.51 -7.24
C ASP A 62 -8.38 15.96 -7.63
N GLY A 63 -7.12 16.40 -7.44
CA GLY A 63 -6.63 17.72 -7.83
C GLY A 63 -6.13 17.83 -9.27
N SER A 64 -6.20 16.77 -10.07
CA SER A 64 -5.65 16.74 -11.44
C SER A 64 -6.57 17.31 -12.53
N ASN A 65 -7.67 17.96 -12.13
CA ASN A 65 -8.72 18.43 -13.04
C ASN A 65 -9.23 17.36 -14.01
N GLY A 66 -9.28 16.10 -13.56
CA GLY A 66 -9.79 14.96 -14.31
C GLY A 66 -8.76 14.20 -15.15
N PHE A 67 -7.49 14.63 -15.18
CA PHE A 67 -6.43 13.93 -15.91
C PHE A 67 -6.18 12.53 -15.35
N TYR A 68 -6.11 12.40 -14.02
CA TYR A 68 -6.07 11.13 -13.30
C TYR A 68 -7.43 10.86 -12.66
N ARG A 69 -7.99 9.65 -12.87
CA ARG A 69 -9.31 9.29 -12.36
C ARG A 69 -9.26 8.00 -11.56
N CYS A 70 -9.75 8.03 -10.32
CA CYS A 70 -10.00 6.81 -9.55
C CYS A 70 -11.47 6.41 -9.70
N PRO A 71 -11.79 5.19 -10.20
CA PRO A 71 -13.18 4.76 -10.39
C PRO A 71 -13.88 4.36 -9.07
N VAL A 72 -13.17 4.41 -7.94
CA VAL A 72 -13.66 3.97 -6.63
C VAL A 72 -14.24 5.16 -5.86
N GLU A 73 -15.44 4.96 -5.30
CA GLU A 73 -16.10 5.92 -4.42
C GLU A 73 -15.20 6.29 -3.22
N LYS A 74 -15.20 7.57 -2.84
CA LYS A 74 -14.21 8.13 -1.91
C LYS A 74 -14.19 7.45 -0.55
N SER A 75 -15.34 7.11 0.01
CA SER A 75 -15.45 6.52 1.36
C SER A 75 -14.89 5.10 1.46
N VAL A 76 -14.77 4.38 0.32
CA VAL A 76 -14.28 3.00 0.25
C VAL A 76 -12.94 2.86 -0.49
N ARG A 77 -12.24 3.97 -0.72
CA ARG A 77 -10.91 3.98 -1.31
C ARG A 77 -9.90 3.23 -0.44
N SER A 78 -9.17 2.31 -1.06
CA SER A 78 -8.19 1.46 -0.37
C SER A 78 -6.95 2.24 0.06
N LEU A 79 -6.44 1.95 1.25
CA LEU A 79 -5.16 2.48 1.72
C LEU A 79 -3.93 1.76 1.12
N MET A 80 -4.16 0.69 0.35
CA MET A 80 -3.10 -0.21 -0.11
C MET A 80 -3.00 -0.28 -1.62
N ASN A 81 -4.15 -0.31 -2.29
CA ASN A 81 -4.25 -0.53 -3.73
C ASN A 81 -5.03 0.62 -4.34
N VAL A 82 -4.32 1.55 -4.98
CA VAL A 82 -4.87 2.82 -5.44
C VAL A 82 -5.00 2.75 -6.97
N PRO A 83 -6.17 2.31 -7.52
CA PRO A 83 -6.37 2.23 -8.96
C PRO A 83 -6.62 3.62 -9.55
N PHE A 84 -6.13 3.85 -10.76
CA PHE A 84 -6.41 5.05 -11.52
C PHE A 84 -6.32 4.80 -13.03
N THR A 85 -7.03 5.61 -13.79
CA THR A 85 -6.93 5.70 -15.26
C THR A 85 -6.48 7.10 -15.65
N LEU A 86 -5.96 7.24 -16.87
CA LEU A 86 -5.76 8.55 -17.49
C LEU A 86 -7.03 8.95 -18.23
N GLU A 87 -7.29 10.25 -18.34
CA GLU A 87 -8.33 10.77 -19.22
C GLU A 87 -8.07 10.38 -20.69
N LYS A 88 -6.81 10.51 -21.12
CA LYS A 88 -6.37 10.11 -22.46
C LYS A 88 -5.79 8.69 -22.39
N SER A 89 -6.61 7.70 -22.71
CA SER A 89 -6.21 6.28 -22.73
C SER A 89 -5.01 5.96 -23.63
N GLY A 90 -4.73 6.80 -24.64
CA GLY A 90 -3.54 6.68 -25.50
C GLY A 90 -2.20 6.92 -24.79
N LEU A 91 -2.20 7.55 -23.61
CA LEU A 91 -0.98 7.89 -22.87
C LEU A 91 -0.55 6.81 -21.86
N GLU A 92 -1.35 5.76 -21.64
CA GLU A 92 -1.06 4.76 -20.59
C GLU A 92 0.26 4.02 -20.80
N ILE A 93 0.58 3.68 -22.05
CA ILE A 93 1.83 2.98 -22.42
C ILE A 93 3.03 3.89 -22.15
N GLU A 94 2.93 5.16 -22.55
CA GLU A 94 3.98 6.16 -22.34
C GLU A 94 4.17 6.44 -20.84
N PHE A 95 3.08 6.64 -20.10
CA PHE A 95 3.10 6.82 -18.65
C PHE A 95 3.82 5.66 -17.96
N ILE A 96 3.45 4.40 -18.24
CA ILE A 96 4.10 3.24 -17.61
C ILE A 96 5.59 3.17 -17.96
N LYS A 97 5.96 3.52 -19.20
CA LYS A 97 7.35 3.52 -19.66
C LYS A 97 8.18 4.59 -18.95
N GLU A 98 7.67 5.81 -18.85
CA GLU A 98 8.37 6.91 -18.17
C GLU A 98 8.40 6.71 -16.65
N ALA A 99 7.30 6.25 -16.06
CA ALA A 99 7.20 5.93 -14.63
C ALA A 99 8.23 4.85 -14.22
N ALA A 100 8.50 3.88 -15.09
CA ALA A 100 9.52 2.86 -14.84
C ALA A 100 10.94 3.46 -14.72
N LYS A 101 11.26 4.55 -15.42
CA LYS A 101 12.54 5.26 -15.30
C LYS A 101 12.68 5.92 -13.92
N GLU A 102 11.56 6.34 -13.34
CA GLU A 102 11.45 6.88 -11.98
C GLU A 102 11.27 5.79 -10.90
N ASN A 103 11.57 4.51 -11.22
CA ASN A 103 11.41 3.35 -10.34
C ASN A 103 9.95 3.09 -9.86
N MET A 104 8.96 3.62 -10.57
CA MET A 104 7.55 3.28 -10.37
C MET A 104 7.18 2.08 -11.24
N VAL A 105 7.58 0.90 -10.79
CA VAL A 105 7.34 -0.36 -11.50
C VAL A 105 6.02 -1.00 -11.10
N GLN A 106 5.56 -1.98 -11.91
CA GLN A 106 4.39 -2.82 -11.62
C GLN A 106 3.06 -2.04 -11.49
N LEU A 107 2.93 -0.92 -12.19
CA LEU A 107 1.71 -0.11 -12.22
C LEU A 107 0.60 -0.72 -13.09
N LYS A 108 0.94 -1.59 -14.03
CA LYS A 108 -0.02 -2.14 -15.00
C LYS A 108 -1.06 -3.03 -14.32
N GLN A 109 -2.34 -2.72 -14.51
CA GLN A 109 -3.47 -3.51 -14.00
C GLN A 109 -3.74 -4.76 -14.84
N HIS A 110 -4.62 -5.64 -14.31
CA HIS A 110 -5.10 -6.80 -15.07
C HIS A 110 -5.88 -6.34 -16.31
N LYS A 111 -5.72 -7.04 -17.43
CA LYS A 111 -6.30 -6.66 -18.74
C LYS A 111 -7.82 -6.42 -18.70
N SER A 112 -8.53 -7.04 -17.76
CA SER A 112 -9.99 -6.91 -17.62
C SER A 112 -10.45 -5.60 -16.97
N VAL A 113 -9.59 -4.89 -16.25
CA VAL A 113 -9.93 -3.67 -15.51
C VAL A 113 -9.41 -2.40 -16.20
N GLY A 114 -8.31 -2.53 -16.98
CA GLY A 114 -7.67 -1.38 -17.64
C GLY A 114 -6.95 -0.44 -16.65
N GLY A 115 -6.26 0.57 -17.19
CA GLY A 115 -5.55 1.57 -16.40
C GLY A 115 -4.37 1.05 -15.58
N MET A 116 -4.15 1.69 -14.44
CA MET A 116 -3.02 1.47 -13.55
C MET A 116 -3.44 1.29 -12.08
N ARG A 117 -2.54 0.72 -11.28
CA ARG A 117 -2.68 0.57 -9.83
C ARG A 117 -1.36 0.85 -9.13
N ALA A 118 -1.34 1.88 -8.29
CA ALA A 118 -0.25 2.07 -7.34
C ALA A 118 -0.49 1.20 -6.10
N SER A 119 0.44 0.27 -5.82
CA SER A 119 0.39 -0.56 -4.61
C SER A 119 1.35 0.02 -3.56
N ILE A 120 0.81 0.45 -2.43
CA ILE A 120 1.52 1.25 -1.41
C ILE A 120 1.49 0.60 -0.01
N TYR A 121 1.69 -0.73 0.03
CA TYR A 121 1.77 -1.54 1.25
C TYR A 121 2.76 -0.99 2.29
N ASN A 122 2.74 -1.55 3.51
CA ASN A 122 3.52 -1.09 4.66
C ASN A 122 4.99 -0.75 4.32
N ALA A 123 5.66 -1.63 3.57
CA ALA A 123 7.07 -1.48 3.19
C ALA A 123 7.33 -0.39 2.14
N LYS A 124 6.31 0.17 1.48
CA LYS A 124 6.50 1.31 0.57
C LYS A 124 6.80 2.57 1.38
N PRO A 125 7.97 3.20 1.21
CA PRO A 125 8.33 4.41 1.93
C PRO A 125 7.50 5.61 1.47
N LEU A 126 7.25 6.56 2.38
CA LEU A 126 6.52 7.80 2.09
C LEU A 126 7.20 8.61 0.97
N THR A 127 8.52 8.74 1.01
CA THR A 127 9.32 9.42 -0.03
C THR A 127 9.13 8.79 -1.41
N GLY A 128 8.92 7.47 -1.47
CA GLY A 128 8.61 6.78 -2.72
C GLY A 128 7.24 7.14 -3.27
N VAL A 129 6.28 7.49 -2.41
CA VAL A 129 4.95 7.98 -2.81
C VAL A 129 5.02 9.44 -3.24
N GLU A 130 5.78 10.27 -2.53
CA GLU A 130 6.00 11.68 -2.87
C GLU A 130 6.67 11.83 -4.23
N LYS A 131 7.71 11.02 -4.52
CA LYS A 131 8.34 10.95 -5.84
C LYS A 131 7.34 10.54 -6.92
N SER A 132 6.46 9.58 -6.63
CA SER A 132 5.41 9.21 -7.57
C SER A 132 4.46 10.35 -7.89
N VAL A 133 4.04 11.12 -6.87
CA VAL A 133 3.19 12.29 -7.10
C VAL A 133 3.93 13.41 -7.82
N ALA A 134 5.22 13.60 -7.58
CA ALA A 134 6.03 14.56 -8.33
C ALA A 134 6.06 14.20 -9.83
N PHE A 135 6.41 12.96 -10.16
CA PHE A 135 6.33 12.45 -11.53
C PHE A 135 4.95 12.65 -12.16
N MET A 136 3.87 12.36 -11.42
CA MET A 136 2.51 12.53 -11.93
C MET A 136 2.12 13.99 -12.18
N LYS A 137 2.75 14.95 -11.51
CA LYS A 137 2.53 16.38 -11.77
C LYS A 137 3.29 16.87 -13.00
N ASP A 138 4.45 16.26 -13.27
CA ASP A 138 5.30 16.62 -14.40
C ASP A 138 4.86 15.96 -15.71
N PHE A 139 4.23 14.78 -15.63
CA PHE A 139 3.64 14.04 -16.76
C PHE A 139 2.30 14.63 -17.20
#